data_AF-A0A1X6ZYD2-F1
#
_entry.id   AF-A0A1X6ZYD2-F1
#
_cell.length_a   1.000
_cell.length_b   1.000
_cell.length_c   1.000
_cell.angle_alpha   90.00
_cell.angle_beta   90.00
_cell.angle_gamma   90.00
#
_symmetry.space_group_name_H-M   'P 1'
#
loop_
_entity.id
_entity.type
_entity.pdbx_description
1 polymer ?
#
loop_
_entity_poly.entity_id
_entity_poly.type
_entity_poly.pdbx_seq_one_letter_code
_entity_poly.pdbx_strand_id
1 'polypeptide(L)'
;MLSDHLHNLKTQSLSLREFEHLSRMLVLGERFSHAAEAKAIIPKKIAPRLTSARQLSTPTIPRVIHQTFETSQVTQSMYDAAMRWVEINPEFEYRFYDKDDRRDFIRKHFGGDMLSAYDKINHGAFKADFWRYCILYQHGGVYADIDILTLAPLRQVIHAGDQFVAAREPIVRYGITNSFICVPSKHPFMKAAIERATQKIHENSGKFDGFMLTGPANLGMAVNACLGRAENTEQNLGVSFDGTAHSYRLVELLSPLPNRPRCMVDNGRVILQSEYPGYRKELSVFGLKHWLMDPVYSGFVPRLRRSLVGRVVRRYVRKFIPKTP
;
A
#
# COMPACT_ATOMS: atom_id res chain seq x y z
N MET A 1 2.86 4.74 31.72
CA MET A 1 3.68 5.73 30.97
C MET A 1 3.75 5.45 29.46
N LEU A 2 4.35 4.34 28.98
CA LEU A 2 4.38 4.01 27.54
C LEU A 2 3.00 3.61 26.97
N SER A 3 2.21 2.87 27.76
CA SER A 3 0.80 2.56 27.44
C SER A 3 -0.05 3.84 27.30
N ASP A 4 0.18 4.85 28.13
CA ASP A 4 -0.55 6.13 28.10
C ASP A 4 -0.10 7.00 26.92
N HIS A 5 1.19 6.96 26.56
CA HIS A 5 1.69 7.62 25.34
C HIS A 5 1.19 6.97 24.05
N LEU A 6 1.09 5.64 24.00
CA LEU A 6 0.44 4.92 22.89
C LEU A 6 -1.08 5.10 22.88
N HIS A 7 -1.70 5.41 24.02
CA HIS A 7 -3.10 5.82 24.08
C HIS A 7 -3.30 7.25 23.53
N ASN A 8 -2.28 8.11 23.65
CA ASN A 8 -2.25 9.46 23.06
C ASN A 8 -1.88 9.50 21.57
N LEU A 9 -1.30 8.44 21.00
CA LEU A 9 -1.01 8.32 19.57
C LEU A 9 -2.27 8.17 18.68
N LYS A 10 -3.46 8.27 19.27
CA LYS A 10 -4.72 7.93 18.60
C LYS A 10 -5.09 8.81 17.39
N THR A 11 -4.41 9.91 17.07
CA THR A 11 -4.85 10.76 15.93
C THR A 11 -3.78 11.64 15.25
N GLN A 12 -2.50 11.55 15.59
CA GLN A 12 -1.52 12.60 15.22
C GLN A 12 -0.36 12.09 14.36
N SER A 13 -0.08 12.81 13.26
CA SER A 13 1.16 12.67 12.51
C SER A 13 2.35 12.99 13.42
N LEU A 14 3.33 12.09 13.48
CA LEU A 14 4.55 12.31 14.24
C LEU A 14 5.59 12.98 13.33
N SER A 15 6.38 13.91 13.85
CA SER A 15 7.62 14.27 13.17
C SER A 15 8.51 13.03 13.05
N LEU A 16 9.39 13.01 12.04
CA LEU A 16 10.31 11.88 11.87
C LEU A 16 11.16 11.62 13.12
N ARG A 17 11.58 12.67 13.84
CA ARG A 17 12.36 12.56 15.08
C ARG A 17 11.54 11.92 16.21
N GLU A 18 10.28 12.32 16.38
CA GLU A 18 9.40 11.72 17.39
C GLU A 18 9.11 10.26 17.06
N PHE A 19 8.83 9.95 15.79
CA PHE A 19 8.59 8.58 15.36
C PHE A 19 9.82 7.69 15.59
N GLU A 20 11.02 8.18 15.29
CA GLU A 20 12.26 7.46 15.58
C GLU A 20 12.49 7.25 17.06
N HIS A 21 12.21 8.27 17.88
CA HIS A 21 12.31 8.17 19.33
C HIS A 21 11.34 7.11 19.88
N LEU A 22 10.07 7.17 19.49
CA LEU A 22 9.04 6.22 19.91
C LEU A 22 9.31 4.82 19.37
N SER A 23 9.72 4.69 18.11
CA SER A 23 10.03 3.38 17.53
C SER A 23 11.20 2.71 18.27
N ARG A 24 12.22 3.47 18.72
CA ARG A 24 13.27 2.95 19.61
C ARG A 24 12.73 2.43 20.94
N MET A 25 11.70 3.08 21.48
CA MET A 25 11.05 2.66 22.72
C MET A 25 10.13 1.45 22.52
N LEU A 26 9.43 1.36 21.38
CA LEU A 26 8.44 0.33 21.05
C LEU A 26 9.04 -0.98 20.54
N VAL A 27 10.30 -0.99 20.11
CA VAL A 27 11.07 -2.21 19.82
C VAL A 27 11.20 -3.10 21.07
N LEU A 28 10.89 -2.57 22.25
CA LEU A 28 10.59 -3.34 23.46
C LEU A 28 9.06 -3.49 23.53
N GLY A 29 8.58 -4.65 23.09
CA GLY A 29 7.18 -4.88 22.71
C GLY A 29 6.16 -4.69 23.83
N GLU A 30 4.94 -4.30 23.44
CA GLU A 30 3.69 -4.49 24.20
C GLU A 30 2.56 -3.81 23.40
N ARG A 31 1.95 -4.53 22.45
CA ARG A 31 0.56 -4.30 21.97
C ARG A 31 0.11 -5.28 20.90
N PHE A 32 1.04 -5.91 20.19
CA PHE A 32 0.74 -7.03 19.28
C PHE A 32 1.05 -8.35 19.99
N SER A 33 0.13 -8.78 20.86
CA SER A 33 0.13 -10.17 21.33
C SER A 33 -0.03 -11.08 20.11
N HIS A 34 0.82 -12.08 19.94
CA HIS A 34 0.72 -13.04 18.85
C HIS A 34 -0.58 -13.84 19.03
N ALA A 35 -1.69 -13.35 18.48
CA ALA A 35 -2.94 -14.10 18.47
C ALA A 35 -2.79 -15.26 17.47
N ALA A 36 -2.73 -16.48 17.99
CA ALA A 36 -2.44 -17.68 17.21
C ALA A 36 -3.57 -18.09 16.26
N GLU A 37 -4.75 -17.44 16.32
CA GLU A 37 -5.97 -17.89 15.65
C GLU A 37 -6.72 -16.73 14.95
N ALA A 38 -7.25 -16.99 13.76
CA ALA A 38 -8.07 -16.06 13.00
C ALA A 38 -9.54 -16.13 13.47
N LYS A 39 -9.95 -15.18 14.31
CA LYS A 39 -11.30 -15.14 14.91
C LYS A 39 -12.07 -13.84 14.66
N ALA A 40 -11.36 -12.74 14.38
CA ALA A 40 -11.99 -11.44 14.19
C ALA A 40 -12.53 -11.33 12.76
N ILE A 41 -13.69 -10.69 12.58
CA ILE A 41 -14.29 -10.49 11.25
C ILE A 41 -14.24 -9.01 10.91
N ILE A 42 -13.52 -8.64 9.85
CA ILE A 42 -13.54 -7.28 9.32
C ILE A 42 -14.89 -7.04 8.63
N PRO A 43 -15.67 -6.02 9.03
CA PRO A 43 -16.91 -5.69 8.34
C PRO A 43 -16.65 -5.28 6.89
N LYS A 44 -17.47 -5.80 5.96
CA LYS A 44 -17.37 -5.49 4.52
C LYS A 44 -17.55 -4.00 4.22
N LYS A 45 -18.37 -3.32 5.02
CA LYS A 45 -18.65 -1.89 4.88
C LYS A 45 -18.87 -1.26 6.24
N ILE A 46 -18.30 -0.08 6.46
CA ILE A 46 -18.56 0.77 7.62
C ILE A 46 -18.86 2.17 7.09
N ALA A 47 -20.04 2.70 7.44
CA ALA A 47 -20.45 4.05 7.06
C ALA A 47 -19.58 5.11 7.76
N PRO A 48 -19.39 6.30 7.16
CA PRO A 48 -18.68 7.39 7.82
C PRO A 48 -19.41 7.81 9.10
N ARG A 49 -18.65 8.05 10.16
CA ARG A 49 -19.13 8.57 11.46
C ARG A 49 -19.28 10.09 11.47
N LEU A 50 -18.55 10.78 10.59
CA LEU A 50 -18.69 12.21 10.34
C LEU A 50 -19.17 12.43 8.90
N THR A 51 -20.45 12.77 8.74
CA THR A 51 -21.07 13.01 7.41
C THR A 51 -20.79 14.41 6.83
N SER A 52 -19.98 15.23 7.51
CA SER A 52 -19.59 16.59 7.11
C SER A 52 -20.76 17.47 6.64
N ALA A 53 -21.57 17.99 7.57
CA ALA A 53 -22.53 19.07 7.33
C ALA A 53 -21.87 20.47 7.15
N ARG A 54 -20.61 20.52 6.70
CA ARG A 54 -19.98 21.77 6.26
C ARG A 54 -19.54 21.62 4.81
N GLN A 55 -20.34 22.23 3.94
CA GLN A 55 -20.01 22.48 2.54
C GLN A 55 -18.63 23.15 2.46
N LEU A 56 -17.64 22.37 2.06
CA LEU A 56 -16.40 22.83 1.44
C LEU A 56 -16.24 21.90 0.24
N SER A 57 -16.08 22.48 -0.95
CA SER A 57 -15.92 21.84 -2.28
C SER A 57 -15.75 20.32 -2.24
N THR A 58 -16.62 19.58 -2.93
CA THR A 58 -16.48 18.12 -3.10
C THR A 58 -15.03 17.76 -3.38
N PRO A 59 -14.33 17.04 -2.48
CA PRO A 59 -12.92 16.72 -2.70
C PRO A 59 -12.80 15.89 -3.97
N THR A 60 -11.83 16.22 -4.81
CA THR A 60 -11.57 15.50 -6.08
C THR A 60 -11.40 14.00 -5.83
N ILE A 61 -10.77 13.63 -4.73
CA ILE A 61 -10.60 12.24 -4.28
C ILE A 61 -11.79 11.85 -3.37
N PRO A 62 -12.61 10.84 -3.76
CA PRO A 62 -13.73 10.35 -2.97
C PRO A 62 -13.34 9.93 -1.54
N ARG A 63 -14.19 10.20 -0.56
CA ARG A 63 -13.98 9.80 0.85
C ARG A 63 -14.37 8.34 1.11
N VAL A 64 -13.68 7.43 0.45
CA VAL A 64 -13.82 5.99 0.64
C VAL A 64 -12.44 5.34 0.76
N ILE A 65 -12.27 4.47 1.75
CA ILE A 65 -11.08 3.66 1.97
C ILE A 65 -11.39 2.23 1.54
N HIS A 66 -10.54 1.67 0.67
CA HIS A 66 -10.61 0.29 0.22
C HIS A 66 -9.42 -0.48 0.77
N GLN A 67 -9.68 -1.58 1.47
CA GLN A 67 -8.66 -2.57 1.83
C GLN A 67 -9.11 -3.96 1.38
N THR A 68 -8.16 -4.87 1.20
CA THR A 68 -8.45 -6.24 0.79
C THR A 68 -7.50 -7.23 1.44
N PHE A 69 -8.00 -8.45 1.66
CA PHE A 69 -7.21 -9.60 2.06
C PHE A 69 -7.81 -10.89 1.47
N GLU A 70 -7.25 -12.06 1.76
CA GLU A 70 -7.78 -13.33 1.23
C GLU A 70 -9.13 -13.72 1.83
N THR A 71 -9.41 -13.28 3.07
CA THR A 71 -10.64 -13.58 3.82
C THR A 71 -10.99 -12.41 4.74
N SER A 72 -12.27 -12.29 5.13
CA SER A 72 -12.71 -11.32 6.15
C SER A 72 -12.49 -11.80 7.59
N GLN A 73 -12.32 -13.10 7.80
CA GLN A 73 -11.99 -13.68 9.10
C GLN A 73 -10.47 -13.65 9.29
N VAL A 74 -9.96 -12.79 10.17
CA VAL A 74 -8.55 -12.46 10.32
C VAL A 74 -8.07 -12.57 11.77
N THR A 75 -6.75 -12.45 11.97
CA THR A 75 -6.13 -12.32 13.30
C THR A 75 -6.54 -11.00 13.95
N GLN A 76 -6.49 -10.94 15.29
CA GLN A 76 -6.85 -9.72 16.01
C GLN A 76 -5.96 -8.52 15.61
N SER A 77 -4.64 -8.71 15.47
CA SER A 77 -3.73 -7.64 15.04
C SER A 77 -4.07 -7.06 13.67
N MET A 78 -4.44 -7.93 12.70
CA MET A 78 -4.85 -7.50 11.36
C MET A 78 -6.17 -6.72 11.41
N TYR A 79 -7.12 -7.20 12.22
CA TYR A 79 -8.36 -6.48 12.46
C TYR A 79 -8.10 -5.10 13.07
N ASP A 80 -7.24 -5.01 14.09
CA ASP A 80 -6.89 -3.76 14.76
C ASP A 80 -6.19 -2.79 13.79
N ALA A 81 -5.30 -3.31 12.93
CA ALA A 81 -4.66 -2.53 11.87
C ALA A 81 -5.68 -1.93 10.87
N ALA A 82 -6.68 -2.73 10.46
CA ALA A 82 -7.76 -2.26 9.61
C ALA A 82 -8.67 -1.24 10.32
N MET A 83 -9.07 -1.52 11.57
CA MET A 83 -9.94 -0.63 12.35
C MET A 83 -9.26 0.69 12.70
N ARG A 84 -7.93 0.73 12.74
CA ARG A 84 -7.18 1.98 12.88
C ARG A 84 -7.51 2.99 11.76
N TRP A 85 -7.71 2.51 10.53
CA TRP A 85 -8.13 3.37 9.42
C TRP A 85 -9.51 3.99 9.66
N VAL A 86 -10.45 3.20 10.15
CA VAL A 86 -11.81 3.64 10.50
C VAL A 86 -11.80 4.62 11.67
N GLU A 87 -10.92 4.38 12.65
CA GLU A 87 -10.80 5.19 13.86
C GLU A 87 -10.35 6.63 13.54
N ILE A 88 -9.25 6.76 12.79
CA ILE A 88 -8.61 8.06 12.51
C ILE A 88 -9.35 8.86 11.42
N ASN A 89 -10.04 8.17 10.52
CA ASN A 89 -10.70 8.76 9.35
C ASN A 89 -12.24 8.63 9.45
N PRO A 90 -12.87 9.17 10.52
CA PRO A 90 -14.31 9.03 10.72
C PRO A 90 -15.15 9.67 9.60
N GLU A 91 -14.57 10.54 8.77
CA GLU A 91 -15.20 11.15 7.61
C GLU A 91 -15.19 10.28 6.34
N PHE A 92 -14.54 9.11 6.38
CA PHE A 92 -14.44 8.18 5.26
C PHE A 92 -15.37 6.98 5.44
N GLU A 93 -16.00 6.56 4.36
CA GLU A 93 -16.59 5.22 4.28
C GLU A 93 -15.46 4.19 4.18
N TYR A 94 -15.55 3.09 4.92
CA TYR A 94 -14.59 1.98 4.81
C TYR A 94 -15.22 0.80 4.08
N ARG A 95 -14.47 0.19 3.17
CA ARG A 95 -14.88 -1.00 2.42
C ARG A 95 -13.78 -2.05 2.43
N PHE A 96 -14.16 -3.27 2.76
CA PHE A 96 -13.28 -4.43 2.77
C PHE A 96 -13.74 -5.47 1.75
N TYR A 97 -12.77 -6.03 1.03
CA TYR A 97 -12.98 -6.99 -0.04
C TYR A 97 -12.13 -8.24 0.19
N ASP A 98 -12.72 -9.42 0.16
CA ASP A 98 -11.95 -10.67 0.15
C ASP A 98 -11.58 -11.13 -1.27
N LYS A 99 -11.00 -12.32 -1.41
CA LYS A 99 -10.61 -12.87 -2.73
C LYS A 99 -11.78 -13.03 -3.70
N ASP A 100 -12.96 -13.38 -3.20
CA ASP A 100 -14.13 -13.65 -4.03
C ASP A 100 -14.75 -12.33 -4.47
N ASP A 101 -14.86 -11.37 -3.54
CA ASP A 101 -15.28 -10.00 -3.86
C ASP A 101 -14.39 -9.35 -4.92
N ARG A 102 -13.05 -9.54 -4.83
CA ARG A 102 -12.09 -8.99 -5.80
C ARG A 102 -12.37 -9.51 -7.20
N ARG A 103 -12.55 -10.82 -7.34
CA ARG A 103 -12.79 -11.48 -8.63
C ARG A 103 -14.14 -11.06 -9.20
N ASP A 104 -15.19 -11.06 -8.39
CA ASP A 104 -16.54 -10.65 -8.81
C ASP A 104 -16.60 -9.18 -9.22
N PHE A 105 -15.85 -8.31 -8.53
CA PHE A 105 -15.74 -6.92 -8.91
C PHE A 105 -15.17 -6.74 -10.33
N ILE A 106 -14.08 -7.46 -10.64
CA ILE A 106 -13.47 -7.41 -11.98
C ILE A 106 -14.44 -7.94 -13.03
N ARG A 107 -15.06 -9.10 -12.76
CA ARG A 107 -16.07 -9.71 -13.64
C ARG A 107 -17.20 -8.73 -13.97
N LYS A 108 -17.70 -8.00 -12.97
CA LYS A 108 -18.84 -7.08 -13.11
C LYS A 108 -18.49 -5.79 -13.86
N HIS A 109 -17.26 -5.27 -13.73
CA HIS A 109 -16.92 -3.92 -14.18
C HIS A 109 -15.92 -3.85 -15.35
N PHE A 110 -15.15 -4.90 -15.61
CA PHE A 110 -13.99 -4.85 -16.52
C PHE A 110 -13.99 -5.93 -17.62
N GLY A 111 -15.03 -6.76 -17.70
CA GLY A 111 -15.23 -7.71 -18.78
C GLY A 111 -14.33 -8.95 -18.74
N GLY A 112 -14.50 -9.82 -19.74
CA GLY A 112 -13.87 -11.16 -19.76
C GLY A 112 -12.35 -11.15 -19.95
N ASP A 113 -11.81 -10.18 -20.69
CA ASP A 113 -10.37 -10.09 -20.98
C ASP A 113 -9.57 -9.78 -19.70
N MET A 114 -9.92 -8.71 -18.99
CA MET A 114 -9.25 -8.35 -17.74
C MET A 114 -9.49 -9.37 -16.63
N LEU A 115 -10.66 -10.04 -16.61
CA LEU A 115 -10.90 -11.15 -15.69
C LEU A 115 -9.96 -12.34 -16.00
N SER A 116 -9.76 -12.65 -17.29
CA SER A 116 -8.82 -13.70 -17.72
C SER A 116 -7.38 -13.36 -17.33
N ALA A 117 -6.93 -12.11 -17.50
CA ALA A 117 -5.64 -11.65 -16.99
C ALA A 117 -5.53 -11.82 -15.47
N TYR A 118 -6.55 -11.38 -14.72
CA TYR A 118 -6.57 -11.51 -13.27
C TYR A 118 -6.49 -12.96 -12.81
N ASP A 119 -7.22 -13.87 -13.47
CA ASP A 119 -7.25 -15.30 -13.13
C ASP A 119 -5.91 -16.00 -13.37
N LYS A 120 -5.09 -15.54 -14.34
CA LYS A 120 -3.72 -16.03 -14.57
C LYS A 120 -2.72 -15.67 -13.46
N ILE A 121 -3.04 -14.72 -12.59
CA ILE A 121 -2.16 -14.32 -11.48
C ILE A 121 -2.30 -15.35 -10.36
N ASN A 122 -1.22 -16.05 -10.01
CA ASN A 122 -1.28 -17.12 -8.99
C ASN A 122 -1.26 -16.58 -7.54
N HIS A 123 -0.42 -15.59 -7.25
CA HIS A 123 -0.17 -15.15 -5.87
C HIS A 123 -1.18 -14.06 -5.46
N GLY A 124 -1.84 -14.25 -4.31
CA GLY A 124 -2.88 -13.36 -3.79
C GLY A 124 -2.49 -11.89 -3.65
N ALA A 125 -1.26 -11.61 -3.20
CA ALA A 125 -0.70 -10.25 -3.17
C ALA A 125 -0.67 -9.57 -4.55
N PHE A 126 -0.29 -10.29 -5.60
CA PHE A 126 -0.26 -9.75 -6.96
C PHE A 126 -1.65 -9.65 -7.58
N LYS A 127 -2.60 -10.50 -7.15
CA LYS A 127 -4.03 -10.29 -7.45
C LYS A 127 -4.53 -8.99 -6.82
N ALA A 128 -4.18 -8.71 -5.56
CA ALA A 128 -4.51 -7.45 -4.89
C ALA A 128 -3.86 -6.23 -5.60
N ASP A 129 -2.64 -6.40 -6.12
CA ASP A 129 -1.97 -5.38 -6.95
C ASP A 129 -2.75 -5.04 -8.23
N PHE A 130 -3.28 -6.03 -8.95
CA PHE A 130 -4.12 -5.75 -10.12
C PHE A 130 -5.47 -5.13 -9.72
N TRP A 131 -6.13 -5.73 -8.72
CA TRP A 131 -7.46 -5.33 -8.28
C TRP A 131 -7.50 -3.89 -7.74
N ARG A 132 -6.46 -3.43 -7.03
CA ARG A 132 -6.44 -2.07 -6.48
C ARG A 132 -6.49 -0.99 -7.58
N TYR A 133 -5.91 -1.25 -8.75
CA TYR A 133 -6.05 -0.33 -9.87
C TYR A 133 -7.49 -0.31 -10.38
N CYS A 134 -8.14 -1.47 -10.48
CA CYS A 134 -9.54 -1.59 -10.90
C CYS A 134 -10.50 -0.86 -9.95
N ILE A 135 -10.40 -1.10 -8.63
CA ILE A 135 -11.30 -0.48 -7.66
C ILE A 135 -11.13 1.04 -7.64
N LEU A 136 -9.88 1.53 -7.70
CA LEU A 136 -9.58 2.96 -7.74
C LEU A 136 -9.97 3.60 -9.07
N TYR A 137 -9.81 2.92 -10.21
CA TYR A 137 -10.32 3.45 -11.48
C TYR A 137 -11.84 3.59 -11.48
N GLN A 138 -12.56 2.63 -10.89
CA GLN A 138 -14.02 2.65 -10.90
C GLN A 138 -14.61 3.61 -9.87
N HIS A 139 -14.07 3.63 -8.65
CA HIS A 139 -14.66 4.35 -7.52
C HIS A 139 -13.81 5.50 -6.99
N GLY A 140 -12.55 5.60 -7.39
CA GLY A 140 -11.58 6.49 -6.76
C GLY A 140 -11.42 6.18 -5.27
N GLY A 141 -10.91 7.18 -4.55
CA GLY A 141 -10.73 7.16 -3.12
C GLY A 141 -9.33 6.76 -2.72
N VAL A 142 -9.22 6.03 -1.64
CA VAL A 142 -7.96 5.65 -1.00
C VAL A 142 -7.85 4.14 -0.94
N TYR A 143 -6.73 3.61 -1.42
CA TYR A 143 -6.34 2.23 -1.18
C TYR A 143 -5.15 2.20 -0.21
N ALA A 144 -5.14 1.23 0.69
CA ALA A 144 -3.97 0.85 1.48
C ALA A 144 -3.89 -0.67 1.63
N ASP A 145 -2.68 -1.25 1.58
CA ASP A 145 -2.50 -2.67 1.95
C ASP A 145 -2.99 -2.89 3.39
N ILE A 146 -3.50 -4.10 3.69
CA ILE A 146 -4.14 -4.43 4.98
C ILE A 146 -3.17 -4.35 6.18
N ASP A 147 -1.88 -4.42 5.92
CA ASP A 147 -0.80 -4.38 6.89
C ASP A 147 -0.27 -2.96 7.16
N ILE A 148 -0.74 -1.95 6.42
CA ILE A 148 -0.35 -0.56 6.64
C ILE A 148 -1.12 0.02 7.82
N LEU A 149 -0.39 0.60 8.77
CA LEU A 149 -0.96 1.41 9.85
C LEU A 149 -1.00 2.87 9.43
N THR A 150 -2.18 3.47 9.51
CA THR A 150 -2.31 4.92 9.41
C THR A 150 -1.91 5.59 10.73
N LEU A 151 -1.05 6.61 10.64
CA LEU A 151 -0.57 7.40 11.77
C LEU A 151 -1.09 8.83 11.72
N ALA A 152 -1.53 9.30 10.55
CA ALA A 152 -2.13 10.61 10.36
C ALA A 152 -3.49 10.48 9.64
N PRO A 153 -4.47 11.32 10.00
CA PRO A 153 -5.74 11.34 9.30
C PRO A 153 -5.58 11.80 7.85
N LEU A 154 -6.36 11.21 6.95
CA LEU A 154 -6.31 11.46 5.52
C LEU A 154 -6.62 12.92 5.17
N ARG A 155 -7.41 13.65 5.98
CA ARG A 155 -7.58 15.11 5.83
C ARG A 155 -6.31 15.94 6.02
N GLN A 156 -5.25 15.36 6.59
CA GLN A 156 -3.91 15.97 6.68
C GLN A 156 -2.95 15.42 5.61
N VAL A 157 -3.29 14.31 4.97
CA VAL A 157 -2.47 13.66 3.94
C VAL A 157 -2.92 14.07 2.54
N ILE A 158 -4.22 14.27 2.32
CA ILE A 158 -4.81 14.64 1.03
C ILE A 158 -5.10 16.13 1.06
N HIS A 159 -4.42 16.89 0.20
CA HIS A 159 -4.54 18.33 0.09
C HIS A 159 -5.59 18.72 -0.94
N ALA A 160 -6.08 19.96 -0.86
CA ALA A 160 -6.95 20.52 -1.88
C ALA A 160 -6.23 20.53 -3.25
N GLY A 161 -6.88 19.99 -4.28
CA GLY A 161 -6.32 19.90 -5.63
C GLY A 161 -5.47 18.65 -5.91
N ASP A 162 -5.18 17.81 -4.91
CA ASP A 162 -4.53 16.53 -5.15
C ASP A 162 -5.40 15.66 -6.07
N GLN A 163 -4.80 15.14 -7.14
CA GLN A 163 -5.45 14.19 -8.05
C GLN A 163 -4.74 12.84 -8.10
N PHE A 164 -3.53 12.75 -7.56
CA PHE A 164 -2.89 11.46 -7.33
C PHE A 164 -1.88 11.61 -6.20
N VAL A 165 -1.99 10.78 -5.17
CA VAL A 165 -1.02 10.72 -4.06
C VAL A 165 -0.58 9.27 -3.88
N ALA A 166 0.73 9.03 -3.95
CA ALA A 166 1.35 7.74 -3.65
C ALA A 166 2.78 7.99 -3.14
N ALA A 167 3.55 6.93 -2.88
CA ALA A 167 4.97 7.07 -2.52
C ALA A 167 5.89 6.61 -3.66
N ARG A 168 7.07 7.22 -3.76
CA ARG A 168 8.11 6.76 -4.70
C ARG A 168 8.69 5.42 -4.25
N GLU A 169 8.88 4.49 -5.18
CA GLU A 169 9.51 3.19 -4.88
C GLU A 169 11.03 3.34 -4.70
N PRO A 170 11.59 2.97 -3.53
CA PRO A 170 13.03 3.11 -3.29
C PRO A 170 13.89 2.05 -4.00
N ILE A 171 13.33 0.90 -4.41
CA ILE A 171 14.10 -0.19 -5.04
C ILE A 171 14.41 0.13 -6.52
N VAL A 172 13.45 0.69 -7.25
CA VAL A 172 13.61 1.08 -8.67
C VAL A 172 13.16 2.52 -8.86
N ARG A 173 14.02 3.36 -9.43
CA ARG A 173 13.83 4.82 -9.47
C ARG A 173 12.61 5.28 -10.29
N TYR A 174 12.18 4.48 -11.26
CA TYR A 174 10.99 4.73 -12.07
C TYR A 174 9.71 4.18 -11.43
N GLY A 175 9.80 3.46 -10.32
CA GLY A 175 8.66 2.83 -9.66
C GLY A 175 7.90 3.79 -8.75
N ILE A 176 6.61 3.51 -8.61
CA ILE A 176 5.72 4.16 -7.64
C ILE A 176 5.12 3.05 -6.80
N THR A 177 5.23 3.12 -5.48
CA THR A 177 4.63 2.10 -4.63
C THR A 177 3.13 2.11 -4.80
N ASN A 178 2.54 0.95 -5.03
CA ASN A 178 1.11 0.80 -5.17
C ASN A 178 0.43 0.40 -3.85
N SER A 179 1.18 0.31 -2.74
CA SER A 179 0.68 -0.09 -1.42
C SER A 179 -0.19 0.97 -0.72
N PHE A 180 -0.09 2.24 -1.14
CA PHE A 180 -0.98 3.33 -0.75
C PHE A 180 -1.19 4.26 -1.95
N ILE A 181 -2.45 4.51 -2.32
CA ILE A 181 -2.81 5.36 -3.46
C ILE A 181 -4.08 6.15 -3.10
N CYS A 182 -4.06 7.46 -3.33
CA CYS A 182 -5.25 8.33 -3.29
C CYS A 182 -5.48 8.91 -4.68
N VAL A 183 -6.69 8.78 -5.23
CA VAL A 183 -6.96 9.16 -6.64
C VAL A 183 -8.46 9.39 -6.89
N PRO A 184 -8.88 10.31 -7.78
CA PRO A 184 -10.27 10.40 -8.22
C PRO A 184 -10.67 9.18 -9.04
N SER A 185 -11.97 8.96 -9.17
CA SER A 185 -12.48 7.95 -10.11
C SER A 185 -12.06 8.31 -11.54
N LYS A 186 -11.86 7.29 -12.37
CA LYS A 186 -11.51 7.39 -13.80
C LYS A 186 -10.17 8.08 -14.10
N HIS A 187 -9.26 8.16 -13.13
CA HIS A 187 -7.94 8.76 -13.36
C HIS A 187 -7.13 7.99 -14.41
N PRO A 188 -6.49 8.67 -15.38
CA PRO A 188 -5.81 8.03 -16.51
C PRO A 188 -4.65 7.12 -16.08
N PHE A 189 -3.94 7.46 -15.00
CA PHE A 189 -2.90 6.57 -14.46
C PHE A 189 -3.42 5.19 -14.04
N MET A 190 -4.62 5.10 -13.46
CA MET A 190 -5.19 3.80 -13.09
C MET A 190 -5.59 3.00 -14.33
N LYS A 191 -6.17 3.67 -15.35
CA LYS A 191 -6.47 3.03 -16.64
C LYS A 191 -5.21 2.47 -17.29
N ALA A 192 -4.15 3.29 -17.39
CA ALA A 192 -2.87 2.88 -17.96
C ALA A 192 -2.25 1.70 -17.20
N ALA A 193 -2.33 1.69 -15.87
CA ALA A 193 -1.81 0.60 -15.04
C ALA A 193 -2.56 -0.72 -15.28
N ILE A 194 -3.89 -0.68 -15.40
CA ILE A 194 -4.73 -1.85 -15.71
C ILE A 194 -4.41 -2.37 -17.12
N GLU A 195 -4.43 -1.49 -18.12
CA GLU A 195 -4.22 -1.87 -19.52
C GLU A 195 -2.83 -2.47 -19.73
N ARG A 196 -1.80 -1.83 -19.16
CA ARG A 196 -0.44 -2.36 -19.18
C ARG A 196 -0.35 -3.73 -18.53
N ALA A 197 -0.91 -3.88 -17.32
CA ALA A 197 -0.87 -5.14 -16.60
C ALA A 197 -1.57 -6.25 -17.38
N THR A 198 -2.78 -6.00 -17.89
CA THR A 198 -3.55 -6.93 -18.72
C THR A 198 -2.73 -7.36 -19.93
N GLN A 199 -2.25 -6.42 -20.75
CA GLN A 199 -1.42 -6.72 -21.91
C GLN A 199 -0.20 -7.58 -21.55
N LYS A 200 0.56 -7.18 -20.53
CA LYS A 200 1.78 -7.90 -20.13
C LYS A 200 1.49 -9.30 -19.57
N ILE A 201 0.37 -9.49 -18.89
CA ILE A 201 -0.05 -10.82 -18.42
C ILE A 201 -0.44 -11.72 -19.59
N HIS A 202 -1.09 -11.20 -20.63
CA HIS A 202 -1.43 -11.97 -21.82
C HIS A 202 -0.20 -12.30 -22.67
N GLU A 203 0.73 -11.35 -22.84
CA GLU A 203 1.99 -11.55 -23.56
C GLU A 203 2.97 -12.48 -22.83
N ASN A 204 2.86 -12.60 -21.50
CA ASN A 204 3.84 -13.33 -20.72
C ASN A 204 3.74 -14.84 -20.96
N SER A 205 4.67 -15.36 -21.76
CA SER A 205 4.95 -16.79 -21.95
C SER A 205 5.96 -17.36 -20.93
N GLY A 206 6.46 -16.53 -20.01
CA GLY A 206 7.51 -16.86 -19.06
C GLY A 206 7.12 -16.75 -17.58
N LYS A 207 8.12 -16.67 -16.70
CA LYS A 207 7.90 -16.59 -15.24
C LYS A 207 7.26 -15.26 -14.85
N PHE A 208 6.07 -15.34 -14.24
CA PHE A 208 5.32 -14.19 -13.73
C PHE A 208 6.15 -13.38 -12.71
N ASP A 209 6.32 -12.09 -12.97
CA ASP A 209 7.04 -11.16 -12.09
C ASP A 209 6.11 -10.08 -11.54
N GLY A 210 5.41 -10.38 -10.45
CA GLY A 210 4.37 -9.51 -9.89
C GLY A 210 4.82 -8.07 -9.66
N PHE A 211 6.05 -7.83 -9.19
CA PHE A 211 6.59 -6.48 -9.03
C PHE A 211 6.56 -5.65 -10.33
N MET A 212 6.86 -6.29 -11.46
CA MET A 212 6.92 -5.68 -12.79
C MET A 212 5.57 -5.67 -13.52
N LEU A 213 4.74 -6.69 -13.32
CA LEU A 213 3.49 -6.87 -14.08
C LEU A 213 2.30 -6.19 -13.41
N THR A 214 2.23 -6.19 -12.09
CA THR A 214 1.09 -5.65 -11.33
C THR A 214 1.50 -4.70 -10.22
N GLY A 215 2.72 -4.80 -9.71
CA GLY A 215 3.22 -4.09 -8.53
C GLY A 215 3.82 -2.71 -8.83
N PRO A 216 4.74 -2.22 -7.98
CA PRO A 216 5.26 -0.85 -8.04
C PRO A 216 5.91 -0.44 -9.36
N ALA A 217 6.59 -1.36 -10.05
CA ALA A 217 7.17 -1.04 -11.35
C ALA A 217 6.09 -0.91 -12.43
N ASN A 218 5.04 -1.72 -12.41
CA ASN A 218 3.92 -1.56 -13.35
C ASN A 218 3.29 -0.18 -13.22
N LEU A 219 2.97 0.23 -11.99
CA LEU A 219 2.36 1.55 -11.74
C LEU A 219 3.27 2.68 -12.22
N GLY A 220 4.54 2.68 -11.84
CA GLY A 220 5.48 3.73 -12.25
C GLY A 220 5.70 3.81 -13.76
N MET A 221 5.84 2.65 -14.43
CA MET A 221 5.97 2.58 -15.89
C MET A 221 4.70 3.04 -16.60
N ALA A 222 3.52 2.65 -16.11
CA ALA A 222 2.24 3.06 -16.66
C ALA A 222 2.00 4.57 -16.50
N VAL A 223 2.39 5.15 -15.35
CA VAL A 223 2.37 6.60 -15.14
C VAL A 223 3.29 7.28 -16.17
N ASN A 224 4.54 6.82 -16.31
CA ASN A 224 5.45 7.40 -17.31
C ASN A 224 4.90 7.32 -18.74
N ALA A 225 4.39 6.17 -19.14
CA ALA A 225 3.78 6.00 -20.46
C ALA A 225 2.56 6.93 -20.66
N CYS A 226 1.71 7.05 -19.65
CA CYS A 226 0.57 7.97 -19.66
C CYS A 226 1.00 9.44 -19.81
N LEU A 227 2.19 9.79 -19.33
CA LEU A 227 2.80 11.11 -19.43
C LEU A 227 3.60 11.33 -20.73
N GLY A 228 3.60 10.37 -21.66
CA GLY A 228 4.41 10.43 -22.88
C GLY A 228 5.92 10.30 -22.63
N ARG A 229 6.32 9.78 -21.47
CA ARG A 229 7.73 9.55 -21.08
C ARG A 229 8.13 8.11 -21.38
N ALA A 230 9.42 7.87 -21.48
CA ALA A 230 9.94 6.49 -21.50
C ALA A 230 9.55 5.78 -20.19
N GLU A 231 9.17 4.50 -20.26
CA GLU A 231 8.63 3.78 -19.10
C GLU A 231 9.59 3.74 -17.90
N ASN A 232 10.90 3.79 -18.16
CA ASN A 232 11.97 3.76 -17.16
C ASN A 232 12.42 5.15 -16.68
N THR A 233 11.71 6.23 -17.02
CA THR A 233 12.00 7.59 -16.53
C THR A 233 11.87 7.65 -15.00
N GLU A 234 12.84 8.29 -14.35
CA GLU A 234 12.86 8.43 -12.88
C GLU A 234 11.67 9.26 -12.36
N GLN A 235 11.12 8.82 -11.23
CA GLN A 235 10.04 9.52 -10.53
C GLN A 235 10.61 10.55 -9.55
N ASN A 236 10.06 11.77 -9.58
CA ASN A 236 10.43 12.85 -8.68
C ASN A 236 9.52 12.89 -7.45
N LEU A 237 10.09 13.24 -6.29
CA LEU A 237 9.30 13.51 -5.08
C LEU A 237 8.61 14.87 -5.18
N GLY A 238 7.54 15.03 -4.40
CA GLY A 238 6.75 16.25 -4.34
C GLY A 238 5.70 16.32 -5.46
N VAL A 239 5.20 17.52 -5.69
CA VAL A 239 4.16 17.79 -6.70
C VAL A 239 4.81 17.88 -8.08
N SER A 240 4.24 17.15 -9.03
CA SER A 240 4.58 17.17 -10.44
C SER A 240 3.31 17.39 -11.25
N PHE A 241 3.45 17.92 -12.46
CA PHE A 241 2.35 18.17 -13.39
C PHE A 241 2.45 17.22 -14.57
N ASP A 242 1.30 16.76 -15.06
CA ASP A 242 1.22 15.84 -16.19
C ASP A 242 1.27 16.54 -17.56
N GLY A 243 1.53 17.85 -17.59
CA GLY A 243 1.47 18.68 -18.79
C GLY A 243 0.05 19.13 -19.15
N THR A 244 -0.96 18.72 -18.37
CA THR A 244 -2.32 19.23 -18.39
C THR A 244 -2.64 19.92 -17.04
N ALA A 245 -3.91 20.18 -16.74
CA ALA A 245 -4.33 20.75 -15.46
C ALA A 245 -4.13 19.78 -14.27
N HIS A 246 -3.64 18.56 -14.48
CA HIS A 246 -3.60 17.54 -13.44
C HIS A 246 -2.26 17.44 -12.72
N SER A 247 -2.32 17.43 -11.39
CA SER A 247 -1.15 17.31 -10.52
C SER A 247 -1.07 15.92 -9.88
N TYR A 248 0.15 15.40 -9.74
CA TYR A 248 0.42 14.18 -8.98
C TYR A 248 1.51 14.44 -7.95
N ARG A 249 1.37 13.84 -6.77
CA ARG A 249 2.27 14.05 -5.65
C ARG A 249 2.83 12.73 -5.17
N LEU A 250 4.16 12.64 -5.16
CA LEU A 250 4.87 11.48 -4.62
C LEU A 250 5.53 11.82 -3.30
N VAL A 251 5.11 11.12 -2.25
CA VAL A 251 5.71 11.23 -0.91
C VAL A 251 6.90 10.28 -0.77
N GLU A 252 7.70 10.48 0.27
CA GLU A 252 8.89 9.68 0.50
C GLU A 252 8.54 8.36 1.21
N LEU A 253 9.09 7.24 0.72
CA LEU A 253 9.06 5.96 1.42
C LEU A 253 10.43 5.66 2.02
N LEU A 254 10.53 5.83 3.34
CA LEU A 254 11.77 5.60 4.05
C LEU A 254 12.03 4.10 4.23
N SER A 255 13.24 3.67 3.88
CA SER A 255 13.71 2.32 4.18
C SER A 255 13.71 2.04 5.70
N PRO A 256 13.47 0.78 6.11
CA PRO A 256 13.52 0.42 7.52
C PRO A 256 14.93 0.58 8.08
N LEU A 257 15.02 1.01 9.33
CA LEU A 257 16.23 1.02 10.17
C LEU A 257 16.03 0.02 11.31
N PRO A 258 17.09 -0.39 12.06
CA PRO A 258 16.96 -1.36 13.15
C PRO A 258 15.83 -1.04 14.14
N ASN A 259 15.60 0.25 14.41
CA ASN A 259 14.60 0.74 15.36
C ASN A 259 13.54 1.62 14.70
N ARG A 260 13.33 1.51 13.40
CA ARG A 260 12.30 2.28 12.67
C ARG A 260 11.75 1.42 11.56
N PRO A 261 10.47 1.01 11.59
CA PRO A 261 9.89 0.28 10.49
C PRO A 261 9.88 1.14 9.22
N ARG A 262 9.62 0.50 8.08
CA ARG A 262 9.40 1.21 6.82
C ARG A 262 8.18 2.14 7.00
N CYS A 263 8.32 3.40 6.60
CA CYS A 263 7.27 4.40 6.80
C CYS A 263 7.21 5.40 5.65
N MET A 264 6.02 5.93 5.40
CA MET A 264 5.80 7.00 4.43
C MET A 264 5.82 8.34 5.14
N VAL A 265 6.53 9.29 4.53
CA VAL A 265 6.79 10.62 5.09
C VAL A 265 6.39 11.68 4.08
N ASP A 266 5.63 12.65 4.58
CA ASP A 266 5.23 13.85 3.83
C ASP A 266 5.69 15.08 4.60
N ASN A 267 6.54 15.91 3.97
CA ASN A 267 7.12 17.11 4.58
C ASN A 267 7.71 16.89 5.99
N GLY A 268 8.46 15.79 6.18
CA GLY A 268 9.12 15.46 7.44
C GLY A 268 8.21 14.88 8.53
N ARG A 269 6.92 14.67 8.22
CA ARG A 269 5.94 14.01 9.10
C ARG A 269 5.66 12.60 8.63
N VAL A 270 5.70 11.66 9.56
CA VAL A 270 5.33 10.27 9.31
C VAL A 270 3.81 10.17 9.24
N ILE A 271 3.32 9.74 8.08
CA ILE A 271 1.88 9.62 7.81
C ILE A 271 1.41 8.17 7.90
N LEU A 272 2.24 7.21 7.49
CA LEU A 272 1.91 5.78 7.46
C LEU A 272 3.13 4.94 7.87
N GLN A 273 2.88 3.81 8.53
CA GLN A 273 3.84 2.73 8.71
C GLN A 273 3.45 1.55 7.80
N SER A 274 4.37 1.11 6.94
CA SER A 274 4.03 0.20 5.83
C SER A 274 3.74 -1.25 6.22
N GLU A 275 4.06 -1.67 7.44
CA GLU A 275 3.78 -3.04 7.93
C GLU A 275 3.70 -2.99 9.47
N TYR A 276 2.63 -3.51 10.07
CA TYR A 276 2.56 -3.66 11.52
C TYR A 276 3.44 -4.82 12.03
N PRO A 277 3.99 -4.74 13.25
CA PRO A 277 4.79 -5.81 13.82
C PRO A 277 4.00 -7.13 13.93
N GLY A 278 4.51 -8.19 13.33
CA GLY A 278 3.91 -9.53 13.41
C GLY A 278 3.15 -9.98 12.15
N TYR A 279 2.77 -9.06 11.26
CA TYR A 279 1.99 -9.36 10.04
C TYR A 279 2.52 -10.57 9.27
N ARG A 280 3.82 -10.60 8.95
CA ARG A 280 4.42 -11.69 8.17
C ARG A 280 4.32 -13.06 8.84
N LYS A 281 4.34 -13.10 10.18
CA LYS A 281 4.16 -14.36 10.93
C LYS A 281 2.69 -14.78 10.88
N GLU A 282 1.77 -13.83 11.02
CA GLU A 282 0.33 -14.09 10.99
C GLU A 282 -0.16 -14.63 9.64
N LEU A 283 0.54 -14.35 8.54
CA LEU A 283 0.23 -14.97 7.24
C LEU A 283 0.18 -16.51 7.29
N SER A 284 0.98 -17.17 8.15
CA SER A 284 0.95 -18.63 8.25
C SER A 284 -0.35 -19.17 8.86
N VAL A 285 -1.09 -18.37 9.63
CA VAL A 285 -2.44 -18.73 10.14
C VAL A 285 -3.40 -18.99 8.98
N PHE A 286 -3.17 -18.34 7.83
CA PHE A 286 -3.97 -18.48 6.61
C PHE A 286 -3.35 -19.46 5.59
N GLY A 287 -2.26 -20.15 5.95
CA GLY A 287 -1.47 -20.94 5.01
C GLY A 287 -0.75 -20.09 3.95
N LEU A 288 -0.61 -18.79 4.17
CA LEU A 288 0.01 -17.84 3.24
C LEU A 288 1.46 -17.58 3.61
N LYS A 289 2.22 -17.08 2.64
CA LYS A 289 3.56 -16.53 2.84
C LYS A 289 3.62 -15.14 2.22
N HIS A 290 4.43 -14.27 2.80
CA HIS A 290 4.72 -12.99 2.15
C HIS A 290 5.41 -13.27 0.80
N TRP A 291 5.06 -12.55 -0.25
CA TRP A 291 5.55 -12.80 -1.63
C TRP A 291 7.09 -12.84 -1.76
N LEU A 292 7.81 -12.01 -0.99
CA LEU A 292 9.30 -12.07 -0.90
C LEU A 292 9.87 -13.36 -0.29
N MET A 293 9.05 -14.11 0.45
CA MET A 293 9.40 -15.35 1.15
C MET A 293 8.79 -16.58 0.49
N ASP A 294 7.98 -16.41 -0.56
CA ASP A 294 7.43 -17.50 -1.33
C ASP A 294 8.56 -18.14 -2.17
N PRO A 295 8.91 -19.42 -1.95
CA PRO A 295 9.97 -20.09 -2.69
C PRO A 295 9.63 -20.27 -4.17
N VAL A 296 8.34 -20.25 -4.54
CA VAL A 296 7.87 -20.36 -5.92
C VAL A 296 8.06 -19.03 -6.67
N TYR A 297 8.04 -17.90 -5.95
CA TYR A 297 8.26 -16.60 -6.57
C TYR A 297 9.75 -16.31 -6.81
N SER A 298 10.14 -16.27 -8.09
CA SER A 298 11.51 -15.97 -8.51
C SER A 298 11.62 -14.68 -9.35
N GLY A 299 10.82 -13.66 -9.03
CA GLY A 299 10.81 -12.38 -9.76
C GLY A 299 12.03 -11.49 -9.53
N PHE A 300 11.94 -10.24 -9.98
CA PHE A 300 13.03 -9.27 -10.03
C PHE A 300 13.62 -9.01 -8.64
N VAL A 301 12.77 -8.74 -7.65
CA VAL A 301 13.23 -8.36 -6.31
C VAL A 301 13.98 -9.49 -5.58
N PRO A 302 13.50 -10.76 -5.55
CA PRO A 302 14.28 -11.88 -5.04
C PRO A 302 15.61 -12.11 -5.78
N ARG A 303 15.65 -11.91 -7.11
CA ARG A 303 16.88 -12.03 -7.91
C ARG A 303 17.88 -10.93 -7.56
N LEU A 304 17.43 -9.67 -7.48
CA LEU A 304 18.24 -8.54 -7.06
C LEU A 304 18.80 -8.77 -5.65
N ARG A 305 17.98 -9.26 -4.72
CA ARG A 305 18.44 -9.64 -3.38
C ARG A 305 19.53 -10.71 -3.44
N ARG A 306 19.40 -11.75 -4.26
CA ARG A 306 20.43 -12.82 -4.36
C ARG A 306 21.72 -12.37 -5.06
N SER A 307 21.66 -11.33 -5.89
CA SER A 307 22.82 -10.79 -6.62
C SER A 307 23.97 -10.31 -5.70
N LEU A 308 25.16 -10.13 -6.29
CA LEU A 308 26.33 -9.56 -5.60
C LEU A 308 26.03 -8.16 -5.05
N VAL A 309 25.34 -7.31 -5.82
CA VAL A 309 24.89 -5.97 -5.39
C VAL A 309 23.93 -6.07 -4.20
N GLY A 310 22.94 -6.96 -4.25
CA GLY A 310 22.03 -7.21 -3.13
C GLY A 310 22.74 -7.73 -1.87
N ARG A 311 23.81 -8.53 -2.03
CA ARG A 311 24.67 -8.96 -0.93
C ARG A 311 25.49 -7.82 -0.34
N VAL A 312 26.03 -6.92 -1.17
CA VAL A 312 26.78 -5.73 -0.74
C VAL A 312 25.88 -4.76 0.02
N VAL A 313 24.68 -4.46 -0.51
CA VAL A 313 23.69 -3.62 0.17
C VAL A 313 23.28 -4.24 1.51
N ARG A 314 22.99 -5.55 1.56
CA ARG A 314 22.72 -6.24 2.84
C ARG A 314 23.90 -6.16 3.81
N ARG A 315 25.13 -6.29 3.34
CA ARG A 315 26.34 -6.23 4.18
C ARG A 315 26.56 -4.81 4.72
N TYR A 316 26.29 -3.79 3.90
CA TYR A 316 26.29 -2.40 4.32
C TYR A 316 25.23 -2.15 5.39
N VAL A 317 23.97 -2.52 5.14
CA VAL A 317 22.88 -2.38 6.12
C VAL A 317 23.17 -3.16 7.41
N ARG A 318 23.72 -4.39 7.33
CA ARG A 318 24.13 -5.19 8.50
C ARG A 318 25.24 -4.57 9.33
N LYS A 319 26.10 -3.71 8.77
CA LYS A 319 27.10 -2.98 9.58
C LYS A 319 26.45 -1.97 10.53
N PHE A 320 25.23 -1.54 10.25
CA PHE A 320 24.46 -0.60 11.07
C PHE A 320 23.35 -1.28 11.89
N ILE A 321 23.21 -2.60 11.80
CA ILE A 321 22.35 -3.40 12.68
C ILE A 321 23.21 -3.86 13.86
N PRO A 322 22.90 -3.48 15.11
CA PRO A 322 23.56 -4.05 16.28
C PRO A 322 23.41 -5.58 16.23
N LYS A 323 24.51 -6.31 16.35
CA LYS A 323 24.43 -7.75 16.59
C LYS A 323 23.83 -7.92 17.98
N THR A 324 22.63 -8.47 18.09
CA THR A 324 22.16 -8.99 19.38
C THR A 324 23.13 -10.08 19.84
N PRO A 325 23.47 -10.11 21.15
CA PRO A 325 24.36 -11.11 21.72
C PRO A 325 23.85 -12.53 21.51
#